data_AF-A0A4S0VQA2-F1
#
_entry.id   AF-A0A4S0VQA2-F1
#
_cell.length_a   1.000
_cell.length_b   1.000
_cell.length_c   1.000
_cell.angle_alpha   90.00
_cell.angle_beta   90.00
_cell.angle_gamma   90.00
#
_symmetry.space_group_name_H-M   'P 1'
#
loop_
_entity.id
_entity.type
_entity.pdbx_description
1 polymer ?
#
loop_
_entity_poly.entity_id
_entity_poly.type
_entity_poly.pdbx_seq_one_letter_code
_entity_poly.pdbx_strand_id
1 'polypeptide(L)'
;MYRTLIIAALAGVIAGPALAAGACSTAAKSKFQPKATLEAQLKGEGLTVRQIKTENGCYEVYAVDKDGKKVNTAYNAETLEKLDNAEAGEN
;
A
#
# COMPACT_ATOMS: atom_id res chain seq x y z
N MET A 1 -13.62 -54.44 -21.35
CA MET A 1 -12.98 -54.71 -20.06
C MET A 1 -12.03 -53.54 -19.77
N TYR A 2 -12.28 -52.81 -18.68
CA TYR A 2 -11.38 -51.96 -17.88
C TYR A 2 -10.25 -51.21 -18.61
N ARG A 3 -10.11 -49.88 -18.51
CA ARG A 3 -10.07 -49.09 -17.28
C ARG A 3 -10.03 -47.62 -17.64
N THR A 4 -10.95 -46.86 -17.06
CA THR A 4 -10.99 -45.40 -17.01
C THR A 4 -9.66 -44.85 -16.47
N LEU A 5 -8.92 -44.09 -17.27
CA LEU A 5 -7.81 -43.27 -16.77
C LEU A 5 -8.34 -41.85 -16.56
N ILE A 6 -8.79 -41.61 -15.33
CA ILE A 6 -9.09 -40.27 -14.82
C ILE A 6 -7.73 -39.62 -14.52
N ILE A 7 -7.25 -38.75 -15.43
CA ILE A 7 -6.13 -37.86 -15.12
C ILE A 7 -6.73 -36.72 -14.31
N ALA A 8 -6.49 -36.77 -13.00
CA ALA A 8 -6.87 -35.74 -12.06
C ALA A 8 -6.18 -34.42 -12.44
N ALA A 9 -6.96 -33.42 -12.85
CA ALA A 9 -6.49 -32.06 -13.01
C ALA A 9 -6.14 -31.50 -11.63
N LEU A 10 -4.85 -31.44 -11.31
CA LEU A 10 -4.33 -30.63 -10.22
C LEU A 10 -4.46 -29.16 -10.62
N ALA A 11 -5.62 -28.58 -10.34
CA ALA A 11 -5.79 -27.13 -10.32
C ALA A 11 -5.02 -26.60 -9.11
N GLY A 12 -3.75 -26.23 -9.34
CA GLY A 12 -2.98 -25.43 -8.39
C GLY A 12 -3.64 -24.07 -8.26
N VAL A 13 -4.47 -23.91 -7.23
CA VAL A 13 -4.94 -22.60 -6.79
C VAL A 13 -3.70 -21.88 -6.26
N ILE A 14 -3.12 -21.03 -7.11
CA ILE A 14 -2.14 -20.03 -6.70
C ILE A 14 -2.91 -19.07 -5.81
N ALA A 15 -2.94 -19.35 -4.50
CA ALA A 15 -3.30 -18.38 -3.49
C ALA A 15 -2.19 -17.32 -3.52
N GLY A 16 -2.37 -16.29 -4.36
CA GLY A 16 -1.60 -15.06 -4.22
C GLY A 16 -1.83 -14.52 -2.81
N PRO A 17 -0.82 -13.91 -2.18
CA PRO A 17 -1.01 -13.30 -0.87
C PRO A 17 -2.14 -12.29 -1.01
N ALA A 18 -3.24 -12.52 -0.29
CA ALA A 18 -4.20 -11.48 -0.05
C ALA A 18 -3.45 -10.41 0.74
N LEU A 19 -2.99 -9.35 0.08
CA LEU A 19 -2.53 -8.15 0.75
C LEU A 19 -3.70 -7.70 1.61
N ALA A 20 -3.56 -7.88 2.92
CA ALA A 20 -4.50 -7.30 3.86
C ALA A 20 -4.61 -5.82 3.52
N ALA A 21 -5.83 -5.32 3.34
CA ALA A 21 -6.07 -3.89 3.23
C ALA A 21 -5.34 -3.22 4.39
N GLY A 22 -4.26 -2.47 4.08
CA GLY A 22 -3.38 -1.92 5.10
C GLY A 22 -4.20 -1.05 6.06
N ALA A 23 -3.86 -1.08 7.35
CA ALA A 23 -4.45 -0.20 8.36
C ALA A 23 -3.43 0.86 8.79
N CYS A 24 -3.91 1.99 9.31
CA CYS A 24 -3.04 2.99 9.94
C CYS A 24 -2.34 2.39 11.16
N SER A 25 -1.13 2.88 11.47
CA SER A 25 -0.38 2.38 12.61
C SER A 25 -1.06 2.75 13.93
N THR A 26 -1.13 1.80 14.85
CA THR A 26 -1.55 2.03 16.25
C THR A 26 -0.36 2.28 17.18
N ALA A 27 0.86 2.32 16.65
CA ALA A 27 2.06 2.53 17.44
C ALA A 27 2.24 3.99 17.87
N ALA A 28 3.14 4.20 18.84
CA ALA A 28 3.53 5.54 19.24
C ALA A 28 4.23 6.28 18.09
N LYS A 29 4.05 7.61 18.00
CA LYS A 29 4.69 8.44 16.96
C LYS A 29 6.21 8.31 16.86
N SER A 30 6.88 7.89 17.94
CA SER A 30 8.32 7.60 17.95
C SER A 30 8.72 6.37 17.14
N LYS A 31 7.76 5.51 16.78
CA LYS A 31 7.93 4.37 15.87
C LYS A 31 7.66 4.72 14.42
N PHE A 32 7.14 5.93 14.15
CA PHE A 32 6.84 6.32 12.79
C PHE A 32 8.12 6.59 12.03
N GLN A 33 8.13 6.15 10.78
CA GLN A 33 9.23 6.38 9.86
C GLN A 33 9.34 7.87 9.53
N PRO A 34 10.53 8.39 9.24
CA PRO A 34 10.67 9.75 8.76
C PRO A 34 9.86 9.97 7.47
N LYS A 35 9.14 11.09 7.38
CA LYS A 35 8.41 11.48 6.15
C LYS A 35 9.32 11.53 4.92
N ALA A 36 10.59 11.91 5.11
CA ALA A 36 11.60 11.95 4.06
C ALA A 36 11.87 10.56 3.45
N THR A 37 11.73 9.48 4.23
CA THR A 37 11.86 8.10 3.73
C THR A 37 10.76 7.79 2.72
N LEU A 38 9.51 8.13 3.07
CA LEU A 38 8.38 7.97 2.17
C LEU A 38 8.49 8.88 0.94
N GLU A 39 8.90 10.14 1.12
CA GLU A 39 9.11 11.06 0.00
C GLU A 39 10.15 10.53 -1.00
N ALA A 40 11.27 9.99 -0.50
CA ALA A 40 12.30 9.41 -1.35
C ALA A 40 11.79 8.17 -2.12
N GLN A 41 11.02 7.31 -1.45
CA GLN A 41 10.38 6.16 -2.10
C GLN A 41 9.47 6.61 -3.25
N LEU A 42 8.55 7.54 -2.99
CA LEU A 42 7.59 8.03 -3.97
C LEU A 42 8.25 8.77 -5.12
N LYS A 43 9.33 9.51 -4.84
CA LYS A 43 10.17 10.11 -5.89
C LYS A 43 10.78 9.05 -6.80
N GLY A 44 11.23 7.92 -6.23
CA GLY A 44 11.68 6.75 -7.00
C GLY A 44 10.60 6.14 -7.88
N GLU A 45 9.34 6.22 -7.47
CA GLU A 45 8.16 5.80 -8.25
C GLU A 45 7.74 6.82 -9.34
N GLY A 46 8.45 7.96 -9.43
CA GLY A 46 8.18 9.02 -10.38
C GLY A 46 7.05 9.97 -9.94
N LEU A 47 6.78 10.03 -8.65
CA LEU A 47 5.85 10.99 -8.05
C LEU A 47 6.61 12.20 -7.51
N THR A 48 6.02 13.38 -7.69
CA THR A 48 6.46 14.60 -7.01
C THR A 48 5.55 14.86 -5.82
N VAL A 49 6.06 14.57 -4.62
CA VAL A 49 5.33 14.82 -3.38
C VAL A 49 5.14 16.32 -3.17
N ARG A 50 3.90 16.71 -2.88
CA ARG A 50 3.52 18.10 -2.57
C ARG A 50 3.31 18.30 -1.08
N GLN A 51 2.75 17.30 -0.41
CA GLN A 51 2.45 17.36 1.01
C GLN A 51 2.35 15.95 1.59
N ILE A 52 2.81 15.77 2.82
CA ILE A 52 2.57 14.57 3.64
C ILE A 52 1.95 15.00 4.97
N LYS A 53 0.65 14.73 5.14
CA LYS A 53 -0.03 14.92 6.42
C LYS A 53 0.18 13.69 7.31
N THR A 54 -0.05 13.85 8.61
CA THR A 54 -0.01 12.74 9.56
C THR A 54 -1.29 12.73 10.35
N GLU A 55 -2.16 11.75 10.08
CA GLU A 55 -3.50 11.66 10.66
C GLU A 55 -3.76 10.24 11.13
N ASN A 56 -4.15 10.07 12.40
CA ASN A 56 -4.52 8.79 13.01
C ASN A 56 -3.59 7.59 12.71
N GLY A 57 -2.28 7.82 12.65
CA GLY A 57 -1.28 6.77 12.39
C GLY A 57 -1.01 6.48 10.92
N CYS A 58 -1.56 7.29 10.03
CA CYS A 58 -1.33 7.28 8.60
C CYS A 58 -0.56 8.52 8.13
N TYR A 59 0.13 8.35 7.02
CA TYR A 59 0.69 9.41 6.20
C TYR A 59 -0.15 9.58 4.94
N GLU A 60 -0.88 10.70 4.87
CA GLU A 60 -1.65 11.05 3.68
C GLU A 60 -0.80 11.90 2.76
N VAL A 61 -0.59 11.39 1.56
CA VAL A 61 0.30 11.96 0.58
C VAL A 61 -0.52 12.56 -0.53
N TYR A 62 -0.22 13.82 -0.80
CA TYR A 62 -0.67 14.53 -2.00
C TYR A 62 0.54 14.68 -2.90
N ALA A 63 0.47 14.13 -4.11
CA ALA A 63 1.55 14.15 -5.08
C ALA A 63 1.02 14.46 -6.48
N VAL A 64 1.95 14.68 -7.41
CA VAL A 64 1.66 14.71 -8.84
C VAL A 64 2.52 13.67 -9.56
N ASP A 65 1.94 12.97 -10.52
CA ASP A 65 2.70 12.05 -11.37
C ASP A 65 3.46 12.79 -12.48
N LYS A 66 4.16 12.00 -13.31
CA LYS A 66 4.98 12.45 -14.44
C LYS A 66 4.16 13.20 -15.52
N ASP A 67 2.88 12.87 -15.64
CA ASP A 67 1.94 13.50 -16.57
C ASP A 67 1.28 14.75 -15.95
N GLY A 68 1.67 15.12 -14.73
CA GLY A 68 1.14 16.26 -13.99
C GLY A 68 -0.23 16.00 -13.36
N LYS A 69 -0.69 14.74 -13.30
CA LYS A 69 -1.98 14.41 -12.68
C LYS A 69 -1.81 14.29 -11.18
N LYS A 70 -2.83 14.73 -10.44
CA LYS A 70 -2.85 14.63 -8.98
C LYS A 70 -3.06 13.19 -8.55
N VAL A 71 -2.28 12.74 -7.57
CA VAL A 71 -2.36 11.43 -6.96
C VAL A 71 -2.43 11.61 -5.45
N ASN A 72 -3.47 11.05 -4.84
CA ASN A 72 -3.65 11.00 -3.39
C ASN A 72 -3.55 9.55 -2.92
N THR A 73 -2.76 9.31 -1.88
CA THR A 73 -2.54 7.96 -1.33
C THR A 73 -2.26 8.05 0.16
N ALA A 74 -2.73 7.08 0.94
CA ALA A 74 -2.35 6.94 2.35
C ALA A 74 -1.34 5.80 2.53
N TYR A 75 -0.48 5.95 3.54
CA TYR A 75 0.48 4.94 3.95
C TYR A 75 0.45 4.76 5.46
N ASN A 76 0.72 3.56 5.93
CA ASN A 76 0.93 3.31 7.35
C ASN A 76 2.19 4.06 7.80
N ALA A 77 2.11 4.87 8.86
CA ALA A 77 3.22 5.73 9.27
C ALA A 77 4.43 4.97 9.85
N GLU A 78 4.25 3.72 10.27
CA GLU A 78 5.29 2.85 10.82
C GLU A 78 5.94 1.96 9.75
N THR A 79 5.16 1.42 8.83
CA THR A 79 5.67 0.47 7.82
C THR A 79 5.87 1.09 6.44
N LEU A 80 5.28 2.26 6.19
CA LEU A 80 5.18 2.89 4.86
C LEU A 80 4.47 2.03 3.81
N GLU A 81 3.68 1.05 4.25
CA GLU A 81 2.84 0.28 3.34
C GLU A 81 1.66 1.12 2.88
N LYS A 82 1.34 1.04 1.58
CA LYS A 82 0.23 1.77 0.98
C LYS A 82 -1.11 1.18 1.44
N LEU A 83 -2.08 2.06 1.70
CA LEU A 83 -3.46 1.70 2.01
C LEU A 83 -4.36 1.83 0.77
N ASP A 84 -5.49 1.13 0.80
CA ASP A 84 -6.50 1.17 -0.27
C ASP A 84 -7.31 2.46 -0.29
N ASN A 85 -7.54 3.06 0.89
CA ASN A 85 -8.22 4.34 1.04
C ASN A 85 -7.18 5.47 1.18
N ALA A 86 -7.26 6.50 0.34
CA ALA A 86 -6.34 7.64 0.36
C ALA A 86 -6.59 8.59 1.55
N GLU A 87 -7.79 8.53 2.13
CA GLU A 87 -8.25 9.31 3.27
C GLU A 87 -8.37 8.41 4.53
N ALA A 88 -7.57 7.34 4.62
CA ALA A 88 -7.67 6.38 5.72
C ALA A 88 -7.39 6.98 7.11
N GLY A 89 -6.73 8.14 7.18
CA GLY A 89 -6.49 8.87 8.41
C GLY A 89 -7.64 9.79 8.82
N GLU A 90 -8.55 10.13 7.90
CA GLU A 90 -9.70 11.00 8.16
C GLU A 90 -10.89 10.16 8.68
N ASN A 91 -11.42 10.51 9.86
CA ASN A 91 -12.72 10.03 10.37
C ASN A 91 -13.73 11.17 10.33
#